data_AF-A0A2R7UQ00-F1
#
_entry.id   AF-A0A2R7UQ00-F1
#
_cell.length_a   1.000
_cell.length_b   1.000
_cell.length_c   1.000
_cell.angle_alpha   90.00
_cell.angle_beta   90.00
_cell.angle_gamma   90.00
#
_symmetry.space_group_name_H-M   'P 1'
#
loop_
_entity.id
_entity.type
_entity.pdbx_description
1 polymer ?
#
loop_
_entity_poly.entity_id
_entity_poly.type
_entity_poly.pdbx_seq_one_letter_code
_entity_poly.pdbx_strand_id
1 'polypeptide(L)' 'MMPLAIDPIVALDAEALSRAIHARQMSCREVMQAYLAHIERFNPQVNALVSLRPAEALLAEADERDRALARGHSRGWMHG' A
#
# COMPACT_ATOMS: atom_id res chain seq x y z
N MET A 1 -27.67 5.55 0.27
CA MET A 1 -26.47 4.82 -0.16
C MET A 1 -25.28 5.51 0.51
N MET A 2 -24.73 4.93 1.57
CA MET A 2 -23.52 5.50 2.18
C MET A 2 -22.39 5.38 1.15
N PRO A 3 -21.65 6.46 0.82
CA PRO A 3 -20.44 6.28 0.03
C PRO A 3 -19.61 5.24 0.77
N LEU A 4 -19.17 4.20 0.06
CA LEU A 4 -18.23 3.23 0.60
C LEU A 4 -17.01 4.06 1.00
N ALA A 5 -16.85 4.32 2.30
CA ALA A 5 -15.66 4.97 2.82
C ALA A 5 -14.52 4.00 2.56
N ILE A 6 -13.85 4.20 1.42
CA ILE A 6 -12.58 3.60 1.09
C ILE A 6 -11.52 4.31 1.94
N ASP A 7 -10.51 3.57 2.35
CA ASP A 7 -9.38 4.15 3.06
C ASP A 7 -8.80 5.31 2.22
N PRO A 8 -8.56 6.50 2.79
CA PRO A 8 -7.98 7.62 2.06
C PRO A 8 -6.69 7.27 1.33
N ILE A 9 -5.87 6.35 1.87
CA ILE A 9 -4.65 5.87 1.23
C ILE A 9 -4.96 5.18 -0.10
N VAL A 10 -5.99 4.34 -0.14
CA VAL A 10 -6.42 3.61 -1.35
C VAL A 10 -7.05 4.55 -2.38
N ALA A 11 -7.54 5.72 -1.95
CA ALA A 11 -8.11 6.74 -2.82
C ALA A 11 -7.06 7.66 -3.47
N LEU A 12 -5.81 7.64 -3.01
CA LEU A 12 -4.74 8.46 -3.58
C LEU A 12 -4.30 7.94 -4.95
N ASP A 13 -3.91 8.86 -5.83
CA ASP A 13 -3.20 8.49 -7.06
C ASP A 13 -1.74 8.09 -6.77
N ALA A 14 -1.10 7.45 -7.75
CA ALA A 14 0.26 6.94 -7.60
C ALA A 14 1.30 8.03 -7.35
N GLU A 15 1.11 9.23 -7.91
CA GLU A 15 2.04 10.35 -7.72
C GLU A 15 1.94 10.91 -6.29
N ALA A 16 0.73 11.03 -5.76
CA ALA A 16 0.46 11.46 -4.40
C ALA A 16 0.99 10.44 -3.38
N LEU A 17 0.76 9.14 -3.60
CA LEU A 17 1.35 8.07 -2.78
C LEU A 17 2.88 8.13 -2.79
N SER A 18 3.47 8.24 -3.98
CA SER A 18 4.92 8.34 -4.14
C SER A 18 5.49 9.53 -3.36
N ARG A 19 4.89 10.72 -3.50
CA ARG A 19 5.33 11.92 -2.77
C ARG A 19 5.18 11.73 -1.25
N ALA A 20 4.07 11.17 -0.79
CA ALA A 20 3.82 10.95 0.64
C ALA A 20 4.83 9.97 1.26
N ILE A 21 5.15 8.89 0.55
CA ILE A 21 6.17 7.92 0.97
C ILE A 21 7.56 8.57 1.03
N HIS A 22 7.96 9.28 -0.04
CA HIS A 22 9.26 9.97 -0.07
C HIS A 22 9.37 11.07 0.99
N ALA A 23 8.26 11.74 1.31
CA ALA A 23 8.17 12.73 2.39
C ALA A 23 8.10 12.09 3.79
N ARG A 24 8.06 10.75 3.90
CA ARG A 24 7.86 9.99 5.15
C ARG A 24 6.60 10.37 5.91
N GLN A 25 5.58 10.82 5.19
CA GLN A 25 4.25 11.08 5.72
C GLN A 25 3.41 9.80 5.77
N MET A 26 3.77 8.81 4.95
CA MET A 26 3.22 7.47 4.94
C MET A 26 4.37 6.48 4.81
N SER A 27 4.25 5.33 5.46
CA SER A 27 5.16 4.20 5.27
C SER A 27 4.62 3.23 4.22
N CYS A 28 5.52 2.50 3.56
CA CYS A 28 5.17 1.41 2.66
C CYS A 28 4.34 0.36 3.41
N ARG A 29 4.64 0.11 4.70
CA ARG A 29 3.86 -0.80 5.54
C ARG A 29 2.42 -0.34 5.70
N GLU A 30 2.17 0.93 6.04
CA GLU A 30 0.81 1.48 6.16
C GLU A 30 0.04 1.38 4.84
N VAL A 31 0.70 1.69 3.73
CA VAL A 31 0.11 1.57 2.39
C VAL A 31 -0.29 0.13 2.10
N MET A 32 0.61 -0.83 2.33
CA MET A 32 0.32 -2.25 2.14
C MET A 32 -0.85 -2.73 3.01
N GLN A 33 -0.91 -2.31 4.28
CA GLN A 33 -2.01 -2.64 5.19
C GLN A 33 -3.36 -2.12 4.68
N ALA A 34 -3.41 -0.86 4.21
CA ALA A 34 -4.63 -0.27 3.67
C ALA A 34 -5.14 -1.04 2.44
N TYR A 35 -4.25 -1.42 1.52
CA TYR A 35 -4.62 -2.21 0.35
C TYR A 35 -5.03 -3.65 0.70
N LEU A 36 -4.35 -4.32 1.63
CA LEU A 36 -4.75 -5.66 2.06
C LEU A 36 -6.15 -5.66 2.68
N ALA A 37 -6.46 -4.68 3.55
CA ALA A 37 -7.79 -4.52 4.12
C ALA A 37 -8.85 -4.22 3.05
N HIS A 38 -8.51 -3.41 2.04
CA HIS A 38 -9.39 -3.16 0.90
C HIS A 38 -9.64 -4.43 0.08
N ILE A 39 -8.60 -5.20 -0.23
CA ILE A 39 -8.68 -6.46 -0.96
C ILE A 39 -9.56 -7.46 -0.20
N GLU A 40 -9.33 -7.64 1.10
CA GLU A 40 -10.13 -8.53 1.95
C GLU A 40 -11.62 -8.16 1.92
N ARG A 41 -11.93 -6.86 1.97
CA ARG A 41 -13.30 -6.35 1.95
C ARG A 41 -14.01 -6.54 0.61
N PHE A 42 -13.33 -6.33 -0.52
CA PHE A 42 -13.99 -6.19 -1.82
C PHE A 42 -13.73 -7.35 -2.78
N ASN A 43 -12.56 -8.00 -2.72
CA ASN A 43 -12.24 -9.09 -3.65
C ASN A 43 -13.23 -10.26 -3.63
N PRO A 44 -13.88 -10.64 -2.50
CA PRO A 44 -14.91 -11.68 -2.53
C PRO A 44 -16.13 -11.35 -3.42
N GLN A 45 -16.36 -10.07 -3.72
CA GLN A 45 -17.51 -9.62 -4.54
C GLN A 45 -17.14 -9.50 -6.01
N VAL A 46 -15.89 -9.12 -6.32
CA VAL A 46 -15.45 -8.82 -7.69
C VAL A 46 -14.55 -9.89 -8.29
N ASN A 47 -13.96 -10.75 -7.46
CA ASN A 47 -13.05 -11.83 -7.86
C ASN A 47 -11.90 -11.34 -8.79
N ALA A 48 -11.33 -10.18 -8.49
CA ALA A 48 -10.28 -9.56 -9.30
C ALA A 48 -8.89 -10.17 -9.03
N LEU A 49 -8.67 -10.72 -7.84
CA LEU A 49 -7.43 -11.37 -7.41
C LEU A 49 -7.71 -12.84 -7.09
N VAL A 50 -7.16 -13.73 -7.90
CA VAL A 50 -7.36 -15.19 -7.76
C VAL A 50 -6.35 -15.83 -6.81
N SER A 51 -5.13 -15.28 -6.74
CA SER A 51 -4.05 -15.79 -5.89
C SER A 51 -3.36 -14.63 -5.18
N LEU A 52 -3.82 -14.34 -3.96
CA LEU A 52 -3.20 -13.34 -3.09
C LEU A 52 -2.05 -14.00 -2.33
N ARG A 53 -0.88 -13.36 -2.33
CA ARG A 53 0.26 -13.80 -1.52
C ARG A 53 -0.07 -13.64 -0.02
N PRO A 54 0.56 -14.43 0.87
CA PRO A 54 0.34 -14.28 2.31
C PRO A 54 0.65 -12.85 2.78
N ALA A 55 -0.24 -12.30 3.60
CA ALA A 55 -0.19 -10.91 4.05
C ALA A 55 1.13 -10.61 4.79
N GLU A 56 1.60 -11.53 5.61
CA GLU A 56 2.83 -11.41 6.37
C GLU A 56 4.07 -11.25 5.47
N ALA A 57 4.11 -11.92 4.32
CA ALA A 57 5.21 -11.79 3.37
C ALA A 57 5.20 -10.42 2.69
N LEU A 58 4.00 -9.94 2.32
CA LEU A 58 3.82 -8.62 1.71
C LEU A 58 4.17 -7.49 2.69
N LEU A 59 3.77 -7.62 3.96
CA LEU A 59 4.13 -6.67 5.02
C LEU A 59 5.63 -6.66 5.31
N ALA A 60 6.29 -7.82 5.31
CA ALA A 60 7.74 -7.90 5.48
C ALA A 60 8.50 -7.24 4.31
N GLU A 61 8.01 -7.36 3.08
CA GLU A 61 8.58 -6.66 1.93
C GLU A 61 8.42 -5.14 2.04
N ALA A 62 7.25 -4.67 2.48
CA ALA A 62 6.97 -3.27 2.72
C ALA A 62 7.89 -2.69 3.80
N ASP A 63 8.07 -3.40 4.91
CA ASP A 63 9.03 -3.02 5.96
C ASP A 63 10.45 -2.84 5.40
N GLU A 64 10.88 -3.71 4.49
CA GLU A 64 12.21 -3.59 3.89
C GLU A 64 12.32 -2.40 2.92
N ARG A 65 11.22 -1.97 2.29
CA ARG A 65 11.19 -0.72 1.52
C ARG A 65 11.35 0.48 2.43
N ASP A 66 10.61 0.53 3.54
CA ASP A 66 10.73 1.59 4.53
C ASP A 66 12.16 1.68 5.09
N ARG A 67 12.78 0.54 5.43
CA ARG A 67 14.18 0.50 5.87
C ARG A 67 15.14 0.98 4.79
N ALA A 68 14.92 0.61 3.53
CA ALA A 68 15.75 1.08 2.42
C ALA A 68 15.65 2.60 2.24
N LEU A 69 14.44 3.17 2.30
CA LEU A 69 14.20 4.61 2.22
C LEU A 69 14.82 5.37 3.40
N ALA A 70 14.72 4.81 4.60
CA ALA A 70 15.34 5.38 5.79
C ALA A 70 16.87 5.47 5.65
N ARG A 71 17.49 4.50 4.96
CA ARG A 71 18.92 4.50 4.62
C ARG A 71 19.28 5.36 3.40
N GLY A 72 18.33 6.05 2.79
CA GLY A 72 18.54 6.87 1.59
C GLY A 72 18.57 6.08 0.27
N HIS A 73 18.26 4.77 0.30
CA HIS A 73 18.20 3.92 -0.90
C HIS A 73 16.79 3.92 -1.52
N SER A 74 16.42 5.04 -2.16
CA SER A 74 15.19 5.08 -2.97
C SER A 74 15.34 4.23 -4.24
N ARG A 75 14.25 3.64 -4.71
CA ARG A 75 14.18 2.85 -5.97
C ARG A 75 13.61 3.68 -7.12
N GLY A 76 13.55 5.00 -6.96
CA GLY A 76 12.92 5.93 -7.89
C GLY A 76 11.48 6.25 -7.50
N TRP A 77 10.74 6.86 -8.41
CA TRP A 77 9.41 7.38 -8.14
C TRP A 77 8.36 6.30 -7.80
N MET A 78 8.62 5.03 -8.11
CA MET A 78 7.80 3.89 -7.66
C MET A 78 8.42 3.17 -6.45
N HIS A 79 9.09 3.91 -5.56
CA HIS A 79 9.50 3.37 -4.26
C HIS A 79 8.28 3.31 -3.33
N GLY A 80 7.82 2.09 -3.06
CA GLY A 80 6.56 1.80 -2.35
C GLY A 80 5.89 0.63 -3.03
#